data_AF-A0A6L9LT73-F1
#
_entry.id   AF-A0A6L9LT73-F1
#
_cell.length_a   1.000
_cell.length_b   1.000
_cell.length_c   1.000
_cell.angle_alpha   90.00
_cell.angle_beta   90.00
_cell.angle_gamma   90.00
#
_symmetry.space_group_name_H-M   'P 1'
#
loop_
_entity.id
_entity.type
_entity.pdbx_description
1 polymer ?
#
loop_
_entity_poly.entity_id
_entity_poly.type
_entity_poly.pdbx_seq_one_letter_code
_entity_poly.pdbx_strand_id
1 'polypeptide(L)'
;MGKISSWDWEIGQRTVVKSLSPLEGHEWQEEPYVSHDGETLAAIVKVGDGEFTVRTNDSVWENVYEKIWYPKFTPDERLTTICQQDMEWALTVDDTMVGEATDFIWDTLISEDGSGIATMHKAMERYSIALNGQPWEEVYENVNQPALSADGLHTAGVAQVENMPAADIEVFKRGVYTVAVDGKAWEGRYLNVWTPRFNAAGDVVAAQARVTAYDNTIVVNDKPWAQTFNQVWEPTFNPADGTIAAPVRIKGKWGVARDSVVIWEPRYEQCLELQHSEDGSKLWAIVATGYGEFTAACDNAPWDTTYSTVTDLVISPDGQRAAVLGSEYNADFNILVDGKAWPGTYEMAWPVTFSADSKNAAVMVEKDGKRRILVNGKPFERDFDHAWPPVFNEDGTKVLIRAIENNSYIRIVAEVAKF
;
A
#
# COMPACT_ATOMS: atom_id res chain seq x y z
N MET A 1 -2.53 1.50 -12.33
CA MET A 1 -1.95 2.70 -12.99
C MET A 1 -2.90 3.11 -14.09
N GLY A 2 -3.28 4.39 -14.20
CA GLY A 2 -3.94 4.91 -15.39
C GLY A 2 -3.12 4.60 -16.64
N LYS A 3 -3.66 4.82 -17.84
CA LYS A 3 -2.96 4.48 -19.08
C LYS A 3 -1.67 5.29 -19.20
N ILE A 4 -0.55 4.77 -18.69
CA ILE A 4 0.76 5.42 -18.69
C ILE A 4 1.22 5.81 -20.10
N SER A 5 0.69 5.11 -21.10
CA SER A 5 0.83 5.38 -22.53
C SER A 5 0.27 6.74 -22.96
N SER A 6 -0.66 7.34 -22.21
CA SER A 6 -1.23 8.66 -22.50
C SER A 6 -0.50 9.83 -21.84
N TRP A 7 0.47 9.56 -20.98
CA TRP A 7 1.26 10.62 -20.33
C TRP A 7 2.23 11.26 -21.31
N ASP A 8 2.60 12.51 -21.04
CA ASP A 8 3.59 13.23 -21.84
C ASP A 8 5.03 12.80 -21.50
N TRP A 9 5.65 12.03 -22.38
CA TRP A 9 7.03 11.56 -22.23
C TRP A 9 8.04 12.36 -23.06
N GLU A 10 7.75 13.61 -23.43
CA GLU A 10 8.72 14.51 -24.05
C GLU A 10 9.90 14.75 -23.09
N ILE A 11 11.13 14.47 -23.56
CA ILE A 11 12.34 14.59 -22.76
C ILE A 11 12.59 16.06 -22.44
N GLY A 12 12.81 16.35 -21.16
CA GLY A 12 13.10 17.70 -20.71
C GLY A 12 12.50 17.99 -19.35
N GLN A 13 12.60 19.25 -18.96
CA GLN A 13 12.07 19.77 -17.71
C GLN A 13 10.96 20.79 -18.01
N ARG A 14 9.89 20.72 -17.23
CA ARG A 14 8.82 21.72 -17.19
C ARG A 14 8.57 22.14 -15.76
N THR A 15 8.31 23.44 -15.57
CA THR A 15 7.81 23.95 -14.29
C THR A 15 6.29 23.91 -14.32
N VAL A 16 5.70 23.08 -13.46
CA VAL A 16 4.25 22.91 -13.37
C VAL A 16 3.66 23.96 -12.42
N VAL A 17 4.30 24.18 -11.27
CA VAL A 17 3.95 25.26 -10.34
C VAL A 17 5.18 26.12 -10.08
N LYS A 18 5.08 27.43 -10.36
CA LYS A 18 6.21 28.37 -10.25
C LYS A 18 6.59 28.75 -8.82
N SER A 19 5.64 28.61 -7.89
CA SER A 19 5.86 28.93 -6.48
C SER A 19 4.94 28.10 -5.59
N LEU A 20 5.52 27.41 -4.62
CA LEU A 20 4.80 26.71 -3.56
C LEU A 20 4.38 27.63 -2.43
N SER A 21 4.76 28.91 -2.48
CA SER A 21 4.24 29.89 -1.53
C SER A 21 2.71 29.93 -1.60
N PRO A 22 2.03 30.14 -0.46
CA PRO A 22 0.58 30.30 -0.44
C PRO A 22 0.14 31.38 -1.44
N LEU A 23 -0.96 31.13 -2.16
CA LEU A 23 -1.55 32.11 -3.07
C LEU A 23 -2.15 33.28 -2.28
N GLU A 24 -2.47 34.37 -2.98
CA GLU A 24 -3.18 35.49 -2.35
C GLU A 24 -4.50 35.01 -1.73
N GLY A 25 -4.75 35.38 -0.48
CA GLY A 25 -5.91 34.91 0.29
C GLY A 25 -5.68 33.62 1.09
N HIS A 26 -4.60 32.90 0.86
CA HIS A 26 -4.26 31.73 1.67
C HIS A 26 -3.46 32.16 2.92
N GLU A 27 -3.92 31.77 4.10
CA GLU A 27 -3.18 32.01 5.36
C GLU A 27 -1.95 31.12 5.46
N TRP A 28 -2.09 29.84 5.09
CA TRP A 28 -1.02 28.85 5.02
C TRP A 28 -1.39 27.69 4.10
N GLN A 29 -0.42 26.83 3.80
CA GLN A 29 -0.55 25.63 2.97
C GLN A 29 0.18 24.45 3.61
N GLU A 30 -0.41 23.24 3.54
CA GLU A 30 0.25 21.99 3.97
C GLU A 30 1.29 21.49 2.94
N GLU A 31 1.92 20.35 3.24
CA GLU A 31 2.75 19.66 2.27
C GLU A 31 1.97 19.29 0.98
N PRO A 32 2.66 19.31 -0.18
CA PRO A 32 2.02 19.00 -1.45
C PRO A 32 1.89 17.49 -1.72
N TYR A 33 0.87 17.17 -2.51
CA TYR A 33 0.57 15.87 -3.09
C TYR A 33 0.65 16.01 -4.61
N VAL A 34 1.05 14.96 -5.33
CA VAL A 34 1.31 15.06 -6.77
C VAL A 34 0.67 13.89 -7.52
N SER A 35 0.04 14.20 -8.65
CA SER A 35 -0.53 13.22 -9.57
C SER A 35 0.53 12.25 -10.09
N HIS A 36 0.12 11.06 -10.55
CA HIS A 36 1.09 10.07 -11.00
C HIS A 36 1.80 10.52 -12.28
N ASP A 37 1.06 11.16 -13.21
CA ASP A 37 1.59 11.78 -14.42
C ASP A 37 2.48 13.02 -14.19
N GLY A 38 2.44 13.57 -12.96
CA GLY A 38 3.19 14.74 -12.54
C GLY A 38 2.67 16.09 -13.04
N GLU A 39 1.48 16.16 -13.63
CA GLU A 39 0.88 17.39 -14.17
C GLU A 39 0.11 18.20 -13.11
N THR A 40 -0.24 17.59 -11.97
CA THR A 40 -1.02 18.25 -10.92
C THR A 40 -0.30 18.16 -9.58
N LEU A 41 -0.11 19.32 -8.95
CA LEU A 41 0.21 19.44 -7.54
C LEU A 41 -1.06 19.86 -6.79
N ALA A 42 -1.36 19.18 -5.70
CA ALA A 42 -2.44 19.50 -4.79
C ALA A 42 -1.90 19.81 -3.39
N ALA A 43 -2.56 20.72 -2.67
CA ALA A 43 -2.25 20.97 -1.25
C ALA A 43 -3.49 21.49 -0.53
N ILE A 44 -3.66 21.07 0.73
CA ILE A 44 -4.68 21.65 1.61
C ILE A 44 -4.23 23.07 1.99
N VAL A 45 -5.15 24.03 1.90
CA VAL A 45 -4.89 25.44 2.19
C VAL A 45 -5.95 25.97 3.15
N LYS A 46 -5.50 26.82 4.09
CA LYS A 46 -6.42 27.60 4.95
C LYS A 46 -6.76 28.91 4.25
N VAL A 47 -8.04 29.16 4.02
CA VAL A 47 -8.55 30.34 3.29
C VAL A 47 -9.35 31.30 4.17
N GLY A 48 -9.63 30.91 5.42
CA GLY A 48 -10.36 31.72 6.39
C GLY A 48 -10.27 31.15 7.81
N ASP A 49 -11.07 31.70 8.73
CA ASP A 49 -11.09 31.25 10.11
C ASP A 49 -11.81 29.90 10.25
N GLY A 50 -11.03 28.82 10.30
CA GLY A 50 -11.56 27.45 10.31
C GLY A 50 -12.03 26.95 8.95
N GLU A 51 -11.72 27.68 7.86
CA GLU A 51 -12.11 27.31 6.49
C GLU A 51 -10.90 26.79 5.70
N PHE A 52 -11.05 25.59 5.17
CA PHE A 52 -10.04 24.87 4.40
C PHE A 52 -10.57 24.48 3.04
N THR A 53 -9.69 24.43 2.06
CA THR A 53 -9.99 23.95 0.71
C THR A 53 -8.73 23.35 0.10
N VAL A 54 -8.79 22.87 -1.13
CA VAL A 54 -7.65 22.28 -1.83
C VAL A 54 -7.22 23.19 -2.98
N ARG A 55 -5.95 23.59 -2.95
CA ARG A 55 -5.26 24.18 -4.09
C ARG A 55 -4.87 23.08 -5.06
N THR A 56 -5.15 23.26 -6.35
CA THR A 56 -4.62 22.43 -7.45
C THR A 56 -3.86 23.31 -8.43
N ASN A 57 -2.55 23.13 -8.53
CA ASN A 57 -1.62 23.99 -9.27
C ASN A 57 -1.78 25.48 -8.90
N ASP A 58 -2.36 26.30 -9.78
CA ASP A 58 -2.63 27.73 -9.59
C ASP A 58 -4.13 28.03 -9.41
N SER A 59 -4.94 27.00 -9.16
CA SER A 59 -6.39 27.06 -8.91
C SER A 59 -6.74 26.52 -7.53
N VAL A 60 -7.97 26.76 -7.10
CA VAL A 60 -8.51 26.31 -5.82
C VAL A 60 -9.90 25.72 -6.07
N TRP A 61 -10.25 24.68 -5.32
CA TRP A 61 -11.60 24.14 -5.27
C TRP A 61 -12.63 25.22 -4.90
N GLU A 62 -13.86 25.06 -5.38
CA GLU A 62 -14.96 25.99 -5.12
C GLU A 62 -15.52 25.78 -3.71
N ASN A 63 -15.57 24.53 -3.23
CA ASN A 63 -16.07 24.25 -1.89
C ASN A 63 -15.02 24.53 -0.81
N VAL A 64 -15.52 24.91 0.37
CA VAL A 64 -14.77 25.08 1.60
C VAL A 64 -15.30 24.12 2.66
N TYR A 65 -14.42 23.70 3.55
CA TYR A 65 -14.66 22.67 4.55
C TYR A 65 -14.07 23.09 5.89
N GLU A 66 -14.57 22.52 6.98
CA GLU A 66 -14.02 22.74 8.33
C GLU A 66 -12.72 21.97 8.56
N LYS A 67 -12.55 20.82 7.88
CA LYS A 67 -11.30 20.03 7.83
C LYS A 67 -11.23 19.24 6.54
N ILE A 68 -10.01 18.96 6.09
CA ILE A 68 -9.73 18.07 4.95
C ILE A 68 -8.54 17.22 5.34
N TRP A 69 -8.62 15.89 5.17
CA TRP A 69 -7.52 14.97 5.43
C TRP A 69 -7.28 14.01 4.27
N TYR A 70 -6.11 13.38 4.31
CA TYR A 70 -5.74 12.22 3.51
C TYR A 70 -5.88 12.38 1.98
N PRO A 71 -5.33 13.45 1.35
CA PRO A 71 -5.34 13.57 -0.10
C PRO A 71 -4.62 12.42 -0.80
N LYS A 72 -5.27 11.81 -1.80
CA LYS A 72 -4.67 10.77 -2.66
C LYS A 72 -5.15 10.90 -4.09
N PHE A 73 -4.22 10.89 -5.03
CA PHE A 73 -4.57 10.71 -6.44
C PHE A 73 -4.94 9.24 -6.71
N THR A 74 -6.00 9.03 -7.48
CA THR A 74 -6.33 7.72 -8.05
C THR A 74 -5.40 7.42 -9.23
N PRO A 75 -5.30 6.15 -9.67
CA PRO A 75 -4.58 5.79 -10.88
C PRO A 75 -5.02 6.56 -12.13
N ASP A 76 -6.29 6.95 -12.23
CA ASP A 76 -6.85 7.78 -13.30
C ASP A 76 -6.80 9.29 -13.03
N GLU A 77 -5.94 9.71 -12.09
CA GLU A 77 -5.55 11.10 -11.79
C GLU A 77 -6.63 12.00 -11.15
N ARG A 78 -7.70 11.41 -10.62
CA ARG A 78 -8.68 12.13 -9.78
C ARG A 78 -8.13 12.30 -8.37
N LEU A 79 -8.35 13.45 -7.75
CA LEU A 79 -7.92 13.72 -6.39
C LEU A 79 -9.04 13.35 -5.40
N THR A 80 -8.73 12.42 -4.51
CA THR A 80 -9.62 12.02 -3.39
C THR A 80 -9.18 12.70 -2.10
N THR A 81 -10.14 13.10 -1.26
CA THR A 81 -9.91 13.60 0.11
C THR A 81 -11.05 13.13 1.02
N ILE A 82 -10.83 13.14 2.34
CA ILE A 82 -11.92 13.04 3.31
C ILE A 82 -12.16 14.44 3.90
N CYS A 83 -13.37 14.95 3.76
CA CYS A 83 -13.72 16.32 4.16
C CYS A 83 -14.74 16.31 5.28
N GLN A 84 -14.60 17.25 6.23
CA GLN A 84 -15.55 17.48 7.31
C GLN A 84 -16.35 18.77 7.06
N GLN A 85 -17.67 18.69 7.22
CA GLN A 85 -18.57 19.85 7.28
C GLN A 85 -19.67 19.56 8.30
N ASP A 86 -20.05 20.56 9.10
CA ASP A 86 -21.12 20.44 10.10
C ASP A 86 -20.95 19.23 11.05
N MET A 87 -19.70 18.97 11.45
CA MET A 87 -19.28 17.82 12.25
C MET A 87 -19.40 16.43 11.59
N GLU A 88 -19.87 16.33 10.35
CA GLU A 88 -19.98 15.09 9.59
C GLU A 88 -18.86 14.97 8.54
N TRP A 89 -18.51 13.74 8.17
CA TRP A 89 -17.42 13.45 7.24
C TRP A 89 -17.93 12.78 5.97
N ALA A 90 -17.34 13.13 4.83
CA ALA A 90 -17.64 12.53 3.53
C ALA A 90 -16.39 12.37 2.67
N LEU A 91 -16.45 11.41 1.74
CA LEU A 91 -15.45 11.26 0.68
C LEU A 91 -15.72 12.34 -0.37
N THR A 92 -14.67 13.03 -0.80
CA THR A 92 -14.71 13.99 -1.90
C THR A 92 -13.76 13.53 -3.00
N VAL A 93 -14.21 13.62 -4.25
CA VAL A 93 -13.42 13.33 -5.46
C VAL A 93 -13.51 14.54 -6.38
N ASP A 94 -12.38 15.18 -6.67
CA ASP A 94 -12.28 16.41 -7.48
C ASP A 94 -13.34 17.46 -7.09
N ASP A 95 -13.32 17.86 -5.82
CA ASP A 95 -14.26 18.83 -5.22
C ASP A 95 -15.73 18.40 -5.21
N THR A 96 -16.04 17.15 -5.56
CA THR A 96 -17.40 16.62 -5.54
C THR A 96 -17.57 15.59 -4.43
N MET A 97 -18.51 15.82 -3.53
CA MET A 97 -18.87 14.85 -2.49
C MET A 97 -19.44 13.57 -3.11
N VAL A 98 -19.02 12.43 -2.60
CA VAL A 98 -19.44 11.09 -3.03
C VAL A 98 -20.13 10.39 -1.86
N GLY A 99 -21.42 10.08 -2.04
CA GLY A 99 -22.24 9.45 -1.00
C GLY A 99 -22.88 10.47 -0.05
N GLU A 100 -23.27 10.00 1.13
CA GLU A 100 -23.82 10.83 2.22
C GLU A 100 -22.75 11.08 3.29
N ALA A 101 -22.86 12.23 3.98
CA ALA A 101 -22.00 12.51 5.13
C ALA A 101 -22.39 11.64 6.33
N THR A 102 -21.43 11.37 7.20
CA THR A 102 -21.58 10.39 8.30
C THR A 102 -20.75 10.78 9.52
N ASP A 103 -20.83 10.03 10.63
CA ASP A 103 -20.10 10.37 11.86
C ASP A 103 -18.58 10.47 11.60
N PHE A 104 -18.02 9.50 10.86
CA PHE A 104 -16.60 9.45 10.55
C PHE A 104 -16.27 8.49 9.39
N ILE A 105 -15.28 8.85 8.56
CA ILE A 105 -14.65 7.95 7.58
C ILE A 105 -13.12 8.05 7.64
N TRP A 106 -12.41 6.98 7.29
CA TRP A 106 -10.94 6.94 7.22
C TRP A 106 -10.45 5.83 6.29
N ASP A 107 -9.13 5.77 6.08
CA ASP A 107 -8.44 4.70 5.34
C ASP A 107 -8.95 4.52 3.90
N THR A 108 -8.77 5.55 3.07
CA THR A 108 -9.15 5.49 1.64
C THR A 108 -8.32 4.43 0.88
N LEU A 109 -9.01 3.40 0.39
CA LEU A 109 -8.50 2.37 -0.52
C LEU A 109 -8.95 2.68 -1.96
N ILE A 110 -8.09 2.42 -2.93
CA ILE A 110 -8.34 2.71 -4.35
C ILE A 110 -8.01 1.46 -5.17
N SER A 111 -8.90 1.05 -6.07
CA SER A 111 -8.69 -0.09 -6.97
C SER A 111 -7.57 0.16 -7.99
N GLU A 112 -7.10 -0.88 -8.67
CA GLU A 112 -5.94 -0.77 -9.57
C GLU A 112 -6.17 0.19 -10.75
N ASP A 113 -7.43 0.31 -11.18
CA ASP A 113 -7.90 1.20 -12.23
C ASP A 113 -8.48 2.53 -11.70
N GLY A 114 -8.65 2.66 -10.38
CA GLY A 114 -9.23 3.83 -9.72
C GLY A 114 -10.75 3.88 -9.66
N SER A 115 -11.47 2.93 -10.27
CA SER A 115 -12.94 2.97 -10.35
C SER A 115 -13.65 2.69 -9.01
N GLY A 116 -13.04 1.89 -8.15
CA GLY A 116 -13.50 1.62 -6.79
C GLY A 116 -12.71 2.42 -5.77
N ILE A 117 -13.40 3.28 -5.01
CA ILE A 117 -12.82 4.03 -3.90
C ILE A 117 -13.57 3.62 -2.64
N ALA A 118 -12.90 2.91 -1.74
CA ALA A 118 -13.50 2.45 -0.49
C ALA A 118 -12.96 3.23 0.71
N THR A 119 -13.79 3.40 1.74
CA THR A 119 -13.41 3.97 3.04
C THR A 119 -13.98 3.14 4.16
N MET A 120 -13.27 3.09 5.29
CA MET A 120 -13.92 2.72 6.55
C MET A 120 -15.02 3.73 6.85
N HIS A 121 -16.15 3.24 7.34
CA HIS A 121 -17.35 4.04 7.56
C HIS A 121 -17.91 3.80 8.97
N LYS A 122 -18.20 4.88 9.69
CA LYS A 122 -18.87 4.85 11.00
C LYS A 122 -20.11 5.73 10.98
N ALA A 123 -21.25 5.15 11.36
CA ALA A 123 -22.52 5.84 11.56
C ALA A 123 -23.25 5.28 12.78
N MET A 124 -23.84 6.14 13.61
CA MET A 124 -24.64 5.74 14.79
C MET A 124 -23.93 4.72 15.70
N GLU A 125 -22.63 4.92 15.94
CA GLU A 125 -21.77 4.00 16.72
C GLU A 125 -21.64 2.58 16.16
N ARG A 126 -21.88 2.42 14.85
CA ARG A 126 -21.69 1.16 14.10
C ARG A 126 -20.70 1.35 12.96
N TYR A 127 -20.09 0.26 12.55
CA TYR A 127 -18.97 0.23 11.61
C TYR A 127 -19.32 -0.59 10.37
N SER A 128 -18.88 -0.12 9.21
CA SER A 128 -18.94 -0.81 7.93
C SER A 128 -17.81 -0.31 7.03
N ILE A 129 -17.81 -0.74 5.77
CA ILE A 129 -16.99 -0.18 4.70
C ILE A 129 -17.96 0.45 3.69
N ALA A 130 -17.62 1.62 3.18
CA ALA A 130 -18.34 2.27 2.10
C ALA A 130 -17.55 2.16 0.81
N LEU A 131 -18.18 1.67 -0.26
CA LEU A 131 -17.61 1.62 -1.61
C LEU A 131 -18.26 2.71 -2.45
N ASN A 132 -17.45 3.62 -3.00
CA ASN A 132 -17.92 4.78 -3.75
C ASN A 132 -19.02 5.56 -2.99
N GLY A 133 -18.80 5.77 -1.69
CA GLY A 133 -19.72 6.48 -0.80
C GLY A 133 -20.97 5.68 -0.39
N GLN A 134 -21.09 4.41 -0.78
CA GLN A 134 -22.21 3.55 -0.40
C GLN A 134 -21.79 2.56 0.69
N PRO A 135 -22.23 2.74 1.96
CA PRO A 135 -21.92 1.82 3.04
C PRO A 135 -22.63 0.47 2.85
N TRP A 136 -22.05 -0.59 3.43
CA TRP A 136 -22.74 -1.88 3.57
C TRP A 136 -24.11 -1.73 4.23
N GLU A 137 -25.08 -2.52 3.76
CA GLU A 137 -26.41 -2.60 4.39
C GLU A 137 -26.34 -3.15 5.83
N GLU A 138 -25.49 -4.16 6.04
CA GLU A 138 -25.21 -4.75 7.35
C GLU A 138 -24.02 -4.05 8.02
N VAL A 139 -24.24 -3.59 9.26
CA VAL A 139 -23.24 -2.86 10.06
C VAL A 139 -22.94 -3.59 11.36
N TYR A 140 -21.71 -3.44 11.86
CA TYR A 140 -21.19 -4.21 13.00
C TYR A 140 -20.80 -3.31 14.17
N GLU A 141 -20.58 -3.89 15.35
CA GLU A 141 -20.04 -3.15 16.50
C GLU A 141 -18.62 -2.66 16.26
N ASN A 142 -17.89 -3.38 15.41
CA ASN A 142 -16.55 -3.03 14.98
C ASN A 142 -16.28 -3.72 13.64
N VAL A 143 -15.68 -2.98 12.70
CA VAL A 143 -15.06 -3.50 11.47
C VAL A 143 -13.69 -2.87 11.37
N ASN A 144 -12.68 -3.66 11.02
CA ASN A 144 -11.32 -3.17 10.76
C ASN A 144 -10.63 -4.02 9.68
N GLN A 145 -9.39 -3.66 9.34
CA GLN A 145 -8.58 -4.30 8.31
C GLN A 145 -9.35 -4.43 6.98
N PRO A 146 -9.73 -3.29 6.39
CA PRO A 146 -10.44 -3.27 5.13
C PRO A 146 -9.59 -3.87 4.01
N ALA A 147 -10.27 -4.49 3.06
CA ALA A 147 -9.72 -4.95 1.80
C ALA A 147 -10.66 -4.55 0.67
N LEU A 148 -10.07 -4.23 -0.48
CA LEU A 148 -10.75 -3.91 -1.73
C LEU A 148 -10.25 -4.89 -2.79
N SER A 149 -11.15 -5.47 -3.59
CA SER A 149 -10.76 -6.30 -4.72
C SER A 149 -10.05 -5.47 -5.80
N ALA A 150 -9.19 -6.10 -6.60
CA ALA A 150 -8.39 -5.40 -7.62
C ALA A 150 -9.24 -4.62 -8.63
N ASP A 151 -10.41 -5.16 -9.00
CA ASP A 151 -11.40 -4.55 -9.89
C ASP A 151 -12.26 -3.47 -9.22
N GLY A 152 -12.11 -3.26 -7.91
CA GLY A 152 -12.84 -2.22 -7.17
C GLY A 152 -14.31 -2.52 -6.92
N LEU A 153 -14.77 -3.76 -7.14
CA LEU A 153 -16.20 -4.12 -7.03
C LEU A 153 -16.59 -4.69 -5.67
N HIS A 154 -15.65 -5.25 -4.92
CA HIS A 154 -15.89 -5.98 -3.69
C HIS A 154 -15.04 -5.47 -2.54
N THR A 155 -15.62 -5.48 -1.34
CA THR A 155 -14.95 -5.06 -0.11
C THR A 155 -15.06 -6.13 0.95
N ALA A 156 -14.04 -6.24 1.80
CA ALA A 156 -14.05 -7.14 2.93
C ALA A 156 -13.44 -6.49 4.17
N GLY A 157 -13.80 -6.97 5.35
CA GLY A 157 -13.26 -6.48 6.62
C GLY A 157 -13.44 -7.49 7.74
N VAL A 158 -12.65 -7.36 8.80
CA VAL A 158 -12.78 -8.17 10.02
C VAL A 158 -13.86 -7.56 10.90
N ALA A 159 -14.98 -8.25 11.00
CA ALA A 159 -16.15 -7.85 11.78
C ALA A 159 -16.17 -8.52 13.15
N GLN A 160 -16.59 -7.77 14.16
CA GLN A 160 -17.03 -8.33 15.44
C GLN A 160 -18.53 -8.61 15.37
N VAL A 161 -18.93 -9.89 15.41
CA VAL A 161 -20.31 -10.35 15.19
C VAL A 161 -21.08 -10.66 16.48
N GLU A 162 -20.39 -10.59 17.62
CA GLU A 162 -21.00 -10.76 18.93
C GLU A 162 -20.44 -9.70 19.89
N ASN A 163 -21.32 -9.13 20.70
CA ASN A 163 -20.91 -8.18 21.73
C ASN A 163 -19.99 -8.86 22.75
N MET A 164 -18.86 -8.23 23.01
CA MET A 164 -17.87 -8.71 23.98
C MET A 164 -17.47 -7.57 24.90
N PRO A 165 -18.05 -7.50 26.12
CA PRO A 165 -17.65 -6.52 27.11
C PRO A 165 -16.16 -6.63 27.48
N ALA A 166 -15.60 -5.52 27.97
CA ALA A 166 -14.20 -5.49 28.38
C ALA A 166 -13.88 -6.59 29.41
N ALA A 167 -12.78 -7.30 29.17
CA ALA A 167 -12.29 -8.42 29.99
C ALA A 167 -13.18 -9.68 30.04
N ASP A 168 -14.17 -9.84 29.14
CA ASP A 168 -14.93 -11.09 29.03
C ASP A 168 -14.15 -12.18 28.25
N ILE A 169 -13.29 -12.88 28.97
CA ILE A 169 -12.44 -13.94 28.43
C ILE A 169 -13.25 -15.15 27.95
N GLU A 170 -14.42 -15.42 28.54
CA GLU A 170 -15.22 -16.58 28.20
C GLU A 170 -15.95 -16.36 26.87
N VAL A 171 -16.49 -15.16 26.63
CA VAL A 171 -17.01 -14.77 25.31
C VAL A 171 -15.90 -14.78 24.27
N PHE A 172 -14.73 -14.21 24.57
CA PHE A 172 -13.59 -14.20 23.65
C PHE A 172 -13.20 -15.61 23.18
N LYS A 173 -13.12 -16.57 24.10
CA LYS A 173 -12.76 -17.97 23.80
C LYS A 173 -13.77 -18.69 22.92
N ARG A 174 -15.02 -18.21 22.81
CA ARG A 174 -16.02 -18.76 21.87
C ARG A 174 -15.79 -18.31 20.43
N GLY A 175 -14.96 -17.28 20.23
CA GLY A 175 -14.76 -16.63 18.94
C GLY A 175 -15.89 -15.66 18.61
N VAL A 176 -15.54 -14.38 18.42
CA VAL A 176 -16.50 -13.30 18.11
C VAL A 176 -16.13 -12.53 16.85
N TYR A 177 -15.04 -12.92 16.19
CA TYR A 177 -14.55 -12.26 14.98
C TYR A 177 -14.74 -13.16 13.76
N THR A 178 -15.01 -12.53 12.64
CA THR A 178 -15.08 -13.18 11.33
C THR A 178 -14.81 -12.18 10.20
N VAL A 179 -14.76 -12.63 8.96
CA VAL A 179 -14.71 -11.72 7.80
C VAL A 179 -16.13 -11.43 7.34
N ALA A 180 -16.43 -10.15 7.10
CA ALA A 180 -17.58 -9.73 6.32
C ALA A 180 -17.12 -9.40 4.89
N VAL A 181 -17.82 -9.93 3.89
CA VAL A 181 -17.59 -9.63 2.47
C VAL A 181 -18.85 -8.96 1.93
N ASP A 182 -18.71 -7.76 1.37
CA ASP A 182 -19.80 -6.89 0.94
C ASP A 182 -20.91 -6.76 2.01
N GLY A 183 -20.48 -6.57 3.25
CA GLY A 183 -21.38 -6.44 4.40
C GLY A 183 -21.79 -7.76 5.03
N LYS A 184 -21.64 -8.91 4.37
CA LYS A 184 -22.15 -10.18 4.87
C LYS A 184 -21.07 -10.97 5.59
N ALA A 185 -21.26 -11.17 6.90
CA ALA A 185 -20.39 -12.00 7.71
C ALA A 185 -20.41 -13.45 7.25
N TRP A 186 -19.24 -14.08 7.24
CA TRP A 186 -19.09 -15.53 7.24
C TRP A 186 -19.81 -16.16 8.45
N GLU A 187 -20.25 -17.41 8.31
CA GLU A 187 -20.98 -18.12 9.39
C GLU A 187 -20.02 -18.53 10.51
N GLY A 188 -18.81 -18.94 10.15
CA GLY A 188 -17.75 -19.33 11.06
C GLY A 188 -17.28 -18.17 11.93
N ARG A 189 -16.83 -18.52 13.13
CA ARG A 189 -16.33 -17.58 14.13
C ARG A 189 -14.99 -18.03 14.65
N TYR A 190 -14.12 -17.06 14.87
CA TYR A 190 -12.72 -17.27 15.22
C TYR A 190 -12.36 -16.42 16.44
N LEU A 191 -11.37 -16.85 17.21
CA LEU A 191 -10.86 -16.05 18.34
C LEU A 191 -10.30 -14.72 17.83
N ASN A 192 -9.68 -14.74 16.66
CA ASN A 192 -9.31 -13.56 15.89
C ASN A 192 -9.23 -13.93 14.41
N VAL A 193 -9.43 -12.92 13.55
CA VAL A 193 -9.16 -13.00 12.11
C VAL A 193 -8.39 -11.75 11.70
N TRP A 194 -7.49 -11.87 10.73
CA TRP A 194 -6.70 -10.75 10.23
C TRP A 194 -6.50 -10.83 8.72
N THR A 195 -6.35 -9.65 8.14
CA THR A 195 -5.86 -9.39 6.78
C THR A 195 -6.65 -10.19 5.74
N PRO A 196 -7.96 -9.93 5.59
CA PRO A 196 -8.71 -10.49 4.47
C PRO A 196 -8.07 -10.03 3.16
N ARG A 197 -7.93 -10.96 2.22
CA ARG A 197 -7.36 -10.71 0.89
C ARG A 197 -8.28 -11.33 -0.15
N PHE A 198 -8.56 -10.57 -1.21
CA PHE A 198 -9.22 -11.09 -2.40
C PHE A 198 -8.21 -11.80 -3.30
N ASN A 199 -8.67 -12.80 -4.05
CA ASN A 199 -7.99 -13.24 -5.26
C ASN A 199 -8.10 -12.19 -6.37
N ALA A 200 -7.38 -12.38 -7.47
CA ALA A 200 -7.41 -11.44 -8.60
C ALA A 200 -8.80 -11.22 -9.21
N ALA A 201 -9.69 -12.22 -9.14
CA ALA A 201 -11.05 -12.14 -9.66
C ALA A 201 -12.07 -11.50 -8.69
N GLY A 202 -11.68 -11.23 -7.44
CA GLY A 202 -12.56 -10.63 -6.43
C GLY A 202 -13.62 -11.57 -5.83
N ASP A 203 -13.66 -12.85 -6.19
CA ASP A 203 -14.73 -13.79 -5.80
C ASP A 203 -14.31 -14.78 -4.68
N VAL A 204 -13.03 -14.81 -4.32
CA VAL A 204 -12.51 -15.62 -3.21
C VAL A 204 -11.77 -14.73 -2.22
N VAL A 205 -12.13 -14.86 -0.94
CA VAL A 205 -11.47 -14.17 0.17
C VAL A 205 -10.76 -15.18 1.07
N ALA A 206 -9.48 -14.93 1.34
CA ALA A 206 -8.69 -15.67 2.31
C ALA A 206 -8.26 -14.76 3.46
N ALA A 207 -8.17 -15.30 4.68
CA ALA A 207 -7.73 -14.56 5.85
C ALA A 207 -6.95 -15.44 6.83
N GLN A 208 -6.10 -14.79 7.63
CA GLN A 208 -5.46 -15.43 8.77
C GLN A 208 -6.48 -15.60 9.88
N ALA A 209 -6.55 -16.76 10.51
CA ALA A 209 -7.44 -16.97 11.65
C ALA A 209 -6.73 -17.65 12.80
N ARG A 210 -7.03 -17.18 14.01
CA ARG A 210 -6.74 -17.88 15.25
C ARG A 210 -7.96 -18.69 15.66
N VAL A 211 -7.82 -20.01 15.65
CA VAL A 211 -8.91 -20.95 15.95
C VAL A 211 -8.90 -21.41 17.41
N THR A 212 -7.74 -21.41 18.06
CA THR A 212 -7.61 -21.66 19.50
C THR A 212 -6.59 -20.70 20.14
N ALA A 213 -6.38 -20.80 21.45
CA ALA A 213 -5.32 -20.04 22.11
C ALA A 213 -3.91 -20.34 21.56
N TYR A 214 -3.70 -21.45 20.84
CA TYR A 214 -2.37 -21.89 20.38
C TYR A 214 -2.30 -22.20 18.88
N ASP A 215 -3.46 -22.30 18.23
CA ASP A 215 -3.57 -22.77 16.85
C ASP A 215 -4.09 -21.65 15.93
N ASN A 216 -3.40 -21.49 14.82
CA ASN A 216 -3.73 -20.57 13.75
C ASN A 216 -3.84 -21.33 12.41
N THR A 217 -4.57 -20.78 11.47
CA THR A 217 -4.77 -21.36 10.13
C THR A 217 -5.13 -20.26 9.13
N ILE A 218 -5.20 -20.62 7.84
CA ILE A 218 -5.79 -19.77 6.81
C ILE A 218 -7.22 -20.25 6.58
N VAL A 219 -8.15 -19.30 6.45
CA VAL A 219 -9.57 -19.56 6.17
C VAL A 219 -9.90 -18.98 4.81
N VAL A 220 -10.54 -19.78 3.95
CA VAL A 220 -10.86 -19.43 2.57
C VAL A 220 -12.37 -19.53 2.38
N ASN A 221 -13.05 -18.40 2.14
CA ASN A 221 -14.52 -18.33 2.07
C ASN A 221 -15.17 -19.13 3.21
N ASP A 222 -14.77 -18.80 4.45
CA ASP A 222 -15.22 -19.44 5.69
C ASP A 222 -14.84 -20.93 5.88
N LYS A 223 -13.92 -21.45 5.07
CA LYS A 223 -13.41 -22.81 5.20
C LYS A 223 -11.96 -22.80 5.65
N PRO A 224 -11.68 -23.15 6.92
CA PRO A 224 -10.32 -23.30 7.41
C PRO A 224 -9.56 -24.36 6.62
N TRP A 225 -8.27 -24.16 6.42
CA TRP A 225 -7.36 -25.22 6.00
C TRP A 225 -7.42 -26.39 6.99
N ALA A 226 -7.14 -27.60 6.48
CA ALA A 226 -7.21 -28.81 7.28
C ALA A 226 -6.14 -28.88 8.39
N GLN A 227 -5.01 -28.19 8.22
CA GLN A 227 -3.93 -28.12 9.21
C GLN A 227 -3.98 -26.80 9.98
N THR A 228 -3.52 -26.88 11.23
CA THR A 228 -3.22 -25.72 12.07
C THR A 228 -1.73 -25.59 12.32
N PHE A 229 -1.30 -24.38 12.62
CA PHE A 229 0.09 -23.99 12.83
C PHE A 229 0.20 -23.16 14.12
N ASN A 230 1.42 -23.06 14.66
CA ASN A 230 1.63 -22.25 15.87
C ASN A 230 1.29 -20.79 15.61
N GLN A 231 1.63 -20.28 14.43
CA GLN A 231 1.27 -18.97 13.90
C GLN A 231 1.23 -19.04 12.37
N VAL A 232 0.50 -18.12 11.75
CA VAL A 232 0.51 -17.89 10.29
C VAL A 232 0.68 -16.40 10.05
N TRP A 233 1.20 -16.03 8.87
CA TRP A 233 1.11 -14.67 8.36
C TRP A 233 0.13 -14.58 7.19
N GLU A 234 -0.01 -13.37 6.64
CA GLU A 234 -0.97 -13.04 5.59
C GLU A 234 -0.92 -14.03 4.40
N PRO A 235 -2.10 -14.46 3.89
CA PRO A 235 -2.17 -15.29 2.71
C PRO A 235 -1.92 -14.47 1.44
N THR A 236 -1.35 -15.12 0.44
CA THR A 236 -1.23 -14.60 -0.93
C THR A 236 -1.81 -15.61 -1.92
N PHE A 237 -2.53 -15.12 -2.91
CA PHE A 237 -3.07 -15.94 -3.99
C PHE A 237 -2.05 -16.04 -5.10
N ASN A 238 -1.84 -17.25 -5.61
CA ASN A 238 -1.14 -17.44 -6.87
C ASN A 238 -2.03 -16.91 -8.01
N PRO A 239 -1.59 -15.90 -8.78
CA PRO A 239 -2.41 -15.30 -9.84
C PRO A 239 -2.71 -16.26 -11.00
N ALA A 240 -1.90 -17.30 -11.20
CA ALA A 240 -2.06 -18.22 -12.33
C ALA A 240 -3.06 -19.36 -12.06
N ASP A 241 -3.12 -19.87 -10.84
CA ASP A 241 -3.92 -21.06 -10.50
C ASP A 241 -4.86 -20.89 -9.30
N GLY A 242 -4.79 -19.75 -8.60
CA GLY A 242 -5.64 -19.44 -7.44
C GLY A 242 -5.29 -20.20 -6.16
N THR A 243 -4.22 -21.01 -6.15
CA THR A 243 -3.74 -21.66 -4.92
C THR A 243 -3.28 -20.62 -3.92
N ILE A 244 -3.40 -20.91 -2.62
CA ILE A 244 -3.11 -19.92 -1.58
C ILE A 244 -1.85 -20.34 -0.84
N ALA A 245 -0.86 -19.45 -0.79
CA ALA A 245 0.34 -19.62 0.02
C ALA A 245 0.32 -18.71 1.24
N ALA A 246 0.89 -19.16 2.36
CA ALA A 246 1.05 -18.35 3.56
C ALA A 246 2.32 -18.76 4.33
N PRO A 247 3.04 -17.82 4.96
CA PRO A 247 4.07 -18.16 5.92
C PRO A 247 3.44 -18.87 7.13
N VAL A 248 4.04 -19.98 7.56
CA VAL A 248 3.56 -20.78 8.69
C VAL A 248 4.67 -21.07 9.68
N ARG A 249 4.34 -21.02 10.97
CA ARG A 249 5.29 -21.31 12.05
C ARG A 249 5.06 -22.69 12.63
N ILE A 250 6.10 -23.52 12.59
CA ILE A 250 6.09 -24.91 13.05
C ILE A 250 7.29 -25.12 13.96
N LYS A 251 7.04 -25.53 15.22
CA LYS A 251 8.10 -25.83 16.21
C LYS A 251 9.12 -24.68 16.37
N GLY A 252 8.63 -23.44 16.31
CA GLY A 252 9.43 -22.24 16.53
C GLY A 252 10.05 -21.61 15.27
N LYS A 253 10.08 -22.32 14.13
CA LYS A 253 10.64 -21.84 12.87
C LYS A 253 9.57 -21.53 11.83
N TRP A 254 9.87 -20.61 10.93
CA TRP A 254 9.00 -20.23 9.82
C TRP A 254 9.38 -20.96 8.54
N GLY A 255 8.35 -21.39 7.82
CA GLY A 255 8.39 -21.84 6.44
C GLY A 255 7.15 -21.31 5.71
N VAL A 256 6.76 -21.95 4.62
CA VAL A 256 5.59 -21.56 3.82
C VAL A 256 4.76 -22.81 3.53
N ALA A 257 3.44 -22.69 3.68
CA ALA A 257 2.49 -23.68 3.23
C ALA A 257 1.68 -23.16 2.05
N ARG A 258 1.27 -24.06 1.16
CA ARG A 258 0.31 -23.83 0.09
C ARG A 258 -0.86 -24.78 0.25
N ASP A 259 -2.07 -24.25 0.34
CA ASP A 259 -3.30 -25.01 0.55
C ASP A 259 -3.16 -26.09 1.63
N SER A 260 -2.70 -25.67 2.81
CA SER A 260 -2.45 -26.54 3.97
C SER A 260 -1.21 -27.46 3.86
N VAL A 261 -0.48 -27.50 2.74
CA VAL A 261 0.72 -28.35 2.57
C VAL A 261 2.00 -27.53 2.67
N VAL A 262 2.93 -27.91 3.52
CA VAL A 262 4.23 -27.23 3.65
C VAL A 262 5.06 -27.40 2.39
N ILE A 263 5.46 -26.28 1.76
CA ILE A 263 6.26 -26.23 0.54
C ILE A 263 7.66 -25.66 0.76
N TRP A 264 7.84 -24.80 1.77
CA TRP A 264 9.17 -24.37 2.22
C TRP A 264 9.43 -24.96 3.61
N GLU A 265 10.55 -25.67 3.73
CA GLU A 265 10.96 -26.27 5.01
C GLU A 265 11.03 -25.19 6.11
N PRO A 266 10.40 -25.39 7.29
CA PRO A 266 10.47 -24.44 8.39
C PRO A 266 11.88 -24.36 8.97
N ARG A 267 12.64 -23.34 8.57
CA ARG A 267 14.04 -23.12 8.98
C ARG A 267 14.38 -21.68 9.35
N TYR A 268 13.54 -20.72 8.95
CA TYR A 268 13.80 -19.29 9.17
C TYR A 268 13.35 -18.84 10.56
N GLU A 269 13.99 -17.80 11.09
CA GLU A 269 13.53 -17.12 12.33
C GLU A 269 12.31 -16.24 12.09
N GLN A 270 12.14 -15.75 10.85
CA GLN A 270 10.99 -14.99 10.35
C GLN A 270 10.81 -15.24 8.84
N CYS A 271 9.57 -15.10 8.36
CA CYS A 271 9.22 -15.12 6.94
C CYS A 271 8.06 -14.14 6.74
N LEU A 272 8.31 -13.03 6.06
CA LEU A 272 7.45 -11.86 5.94
C LEU A 272 7.25 -11.49 4.46
N GLU A 273 6.26 -10.66 4.15
CA GLU A 273 6.02 -10.10 2.81
C GLU A 273 6.04 -11.17 1.69
N LEU A 274 5.24 -12.22 1.84
CA LEU A 274 5.16 -13.28 0.84
C LEU A 274 4.45 -12.77 -0.42
N GLN A 275 5.12 -12.82 -1.57
CA GLN A 275 4.62 -12.26 -2.84
C GLN A 275 4.85 -13.23 -4.01
N HIS A 276 3.83 -13.41 -4.85
CA HIS A 276 3.98 -14.12 -6.12
C HIS A 276 4.50 -13.18 -7.21
N SER A 277 5.26 -13.71 -8.18
CA SER A 277 5.43 -13.02 -9.47
C SER A 277 4.08 -12.87 -10.18
N GLU A 278 3.95 -11.92 -11.11
CA GLU A 278 2.71 -11.66 -11.85
C GLU A 278 2.19 -12.91 -12.59
N ASP A 279 3.10 -13.74 -13.11
CA ASP A 279 2.78 -15.01 -13.77
C ASP A 279 2.57 -16.19 -12.81
N GLY A 280 2.72 -15.96 -11.49
CA GLY A 280 2.58 -16.98 -10.45
C GLY A 280 3.69 -18.02 -10.37
N SER A 281 4.69 -17.96 -11.26
CA SER A 281 5.74 -18.99 -11.37
C SER A 281 6.77 -18.94 -10.25
N LYS A 282 6.95 -17.78 -9.60
CA LYS A 282 7.88 -17.53 -8.50
C LYS A 282 7.15 -17.12 -7.24
N LEU A 283 7.70 -17.52 -6.10
CA LEU A 283 7.27 -17.07 -4.79
C LEU A 283 8.45 -16.44 -4.05
N TRP A 284 8.31 -15.18 -3.68
CA TRP A 284 9.32 -14.40 -2.97
C TRP A 284 8.87 -14.06 -1.56
N ALA A 285 9.82 -13.87 -0.65
CA ALA A 285 9.57 -13.41 0.71
C ALA A 285 10.79 -12.69 1.28
N ILE A 286 10.59 -11.89 2.33
CA ILE A 286 11.66 -11.48 3.23
C ILE A 286 11.80 -12.56 4.31
N VAL A 287 12.99 -13.09 4.51
CA VAL A 287 13.27 -14.13 5.52
C VAL A 287 14.41 -13.73 6.44
N ALA A 288 14.36 -14.20 7.69
CA ALA A 288 15.50 -14.14 8.61
C ALA A 288 16.19 -15.51 8.67
N THR A 289 17.41 -15.58 8.15
CA THR A 289 18.22 -16.82 8.16
C THR A 289 18.85 -17.09 9.53
N GLY A 290 19.00 -16.04 10.33
CA GLY A 290 19.39 -16.03 11.74
C GLY A 290 18.85 -14.79 12.44
N TYR A 291 19.12 -14.64 13.73
CA TYR A 291 18.67 -13.46 14.49
C TYR A 291 19.39 -12.19 14.00
N GLY A 292 18.63 -11.24 13.45
CA GLY A 292 19.19 -10.03 12.87
C GLY A 292 19.86 -10.24 11.51
N GLU A 293 19.54 -11.34 10.82
CA GLU A 293 20.11 -11.67 9.50
C GLU A 293 18.98 -11.82 8.48
N PHE A 294 18.37 -10.68 8.11
CA PHE A 294 17.26 -10.62 7.15
C PHE A 294 17.77 -10.49 5.71
N THR A 295 17.04 -11.10 4.77
CA THR A 295 17.31 -11.05 3.33
C THR A 295 16.06 -11.44 2.52
N ALA A 296 16.09 -11.26 1.19
CA ALA A 296 15.04 -11.81 0.33
C ALA A 296 15.31 -13.28 0.00
N ALA A 297 14.25 -14.06 -0.22
CA ALA A 297 14.32 -15.43 -0.72
C ALA A 297 13.35 -15.63 -1.88
N CYS A 298 13.79 -16.38 -2.89
CA CYS A 298 12.96 -16.85 -4.01
C CYS A 298 12.85 -18.37 -3.93
N ASP A 299 11.63 -18.92 -3.92
CA ASP A 299 11.38 -20.36 -3.91
C ASP A 299 12.21 -21.11 -2.83
N ASN A 300 12.21 -20.58 -1.60
CA ASN A 300 12.99 -21.10 -0.45
C ASN A 300 14.53 -20.98 -0.57
N ALA A 301 15.04 -20.22 -1.54
CA ALA A 301 16.46 -19.91 -1.67
C ALA A 301 16.72 -18.45 -1.25
N PRO A 302 17.24 -18.20 -0.03
CA PRO A 302 17.62 -16.87 0.40
C PRO A 302 18.87 -16.37 -0.35
N TRP A 303 19.00 -15.06 -0.52
CA TRP A 303 20.27 -14.47 -0.93
C TRP A 303 21.33 -14.61 0.16
N ASP A 304 22.60 -14.55 -0.23
CA ASP A 304 23.74 -14.64 0.70
C ASP A 304 23.95 -13.34 1.50
N THR A 305 23.51 -12.21 0.96
CA THR A 305 23.67 -10.88 1.60
C THR A 305 22.56 -10.67 2.62
N THR A 306 22.92 -10.32 3.85
CA THR A 306 21.99 -10.09 4.97
C THR A 306 22.20 -8.73 5.64
N TYR A 307 21.13 -8.21 6.25
CA TYR A 307 21.13 -6.97 7.06
C TYR A 307 20.35 -7.17 8.37
N SER A 308 20.58 -6.31 9.35
CA SER A 308 19.83 -6.30 10.61
C SER A 308 18.32 -6.15 10.39
N THR A 309 17.93 -5.36 9.40
CA THR A 309 16.54 -5.19 8.95
C THR A 309 16.48 -5.19 7.42
N VAL A 310 15.46 -5.84 6.87
CA VAL A 310 15.13 -5.77 5.44
C VAL A 310 13.64 -5.49 5.29
N THR A 311 13.27 -4.57 4.41
CA THR A 311 11.89 -4.15 4.14
C THR A 311 11.66 -3.94 2.64
N ASP A 312 10.39 -3.72 2.26
CA ASP A 312 10.00 -3.22 0.94
C ASP A 312 10.41 -4.15 -0.20
N LEU A 313 10.02 -5.42 -0.12
CA LEU A 313 10.22 -6.37 -1.20
C LEU A 313 9.42 -5.96 -2.43
N VAL A 314 10.12 -5.78 -3.55
CA VAL A 314 9.53 -5.52 -4.86
C VAL A 314 10.02 -6.55 -5.86
N ILE A 315 9.09 -7.15 -6.61
CA ILE A 315 9.38 -8.13 -7.68
C ILE A 315 9.31 -7.40 -9.03
N SER A 316 10.21 -7.73 -9.96
CA SER A 316 10.09 -7.24 -11.34
C SER A 316 8.88 -7.85 -12.06
N PRO A 317 8.31 -7.18 -13.07
CA PRO A 317 7.18 -7.72 -13.84
C PRO A 317 7.39 -9.13 -14.41
N ASP A 318 8.61 -9.47 -14.85
CA ASP A 318 8.94 -10.81 -15.34
C ASP A 318 9.13 -11.88 -14.23
N GLY A 319 9.03 -11.49 -12.96
CA GLY A 319 9.18 -12.34 -11.79
C GLY A 319 10.61 -12.80 -11.49
N GLN A 320 11.60 -12.47 -12.34
CA GLN A 320 12.95 -13.03 -12.26
C GLN A 320 13.90 -12.22 -11.37
N ARG A 321 13.53 -10.98 -11.08
CA ARG A 321 14.34 -10.05 -10.30
C ARG A 321 13.56 -9.60 -9.09
N ALA A 322 14.30 -9.20 -8.06
CA ALA A 322 13.71 -8.58 -6.89
C ALA A 322 14.63 -7.52 -6.31
N ALA A 323 14.03 -6.61 -5.56
CA ALA A 323 14.73 -5.58 -4.81
C ALA A 323 14.17 -5.49 -3.39
N VAL A 324 15.03 -5.09 -2.46
CA VAL A 324 14.68 -4.81 -1.06
C VAL A 324 15.51 -3.63 -0.55
N LEU A 325 15.05 -3.03 0.54
CA LEU A 325 15.83 -2.07 1.32
C LEU A 325 16.45 -2.80 2.52
N GLY A 326 17.78 -2.75 2.63
CA GLY A 326 18.51 -3.23 3.80
C GLY A 326 18.94 -2.06 4.69
N SER A 327 18.82 -2.18 6.00
CA SER A 327 19.27 -1.14 6.93
C SER A 327 19.89 -1.74 8.19
N GLU A 328 20.74 -0.94 8.84
CA GLU A 328 21.30 -1.23 10.15
C GLU A 328 20.55 -0.40 11.19
N TYR A 329 19.73 -1.06 12.02
CA TYR A 329 18.93 -0.41 13.06
C TYR A 329 18.05 0.76 12.57
N ASN A 330 17.45 0.61 11.37
CA ASN A 330 16.63 1.64 10.73
C ASN A 330 17.40 2.94 10.42
N ALA A 331 18.69 2.81 10.17
CA ALA A 331 19.57 3.85 9.64
C ALA A 331 20.44 3.24 8.53
N ASP A 332 21.15 4.09 7.80
CA ASP A 332 22.12 3.66 6.79
C ASP A 332 21.50 2.73 5.74
N PHE A 333 20.46 3.20 5.06
CA PHE A 333 19.74 2.43 4.06
C PHE A 333 20.61 2.07 2.86
N ASN A 334 20.55 0.80 2.48
CA ASN A 334 21.18 0.19 1.33
C ASN A 334 20.10 -0.33 0.38
N ILE A 335 20.32 -0.17 -0.92
CA ILE A 335 19.40 -0.64 -1.96
C ILE A 335 19.97 -1.91 -2.55
N LEU A 336 19.24 -3.01 -2.39
CA LEU A 336 19.64 -4.31 -2.91
C LEU A 336 18.80 -4.64 -4.12
N VAL A 337 19.45 -5.01 -5.20
CA VAL A 337 18.79 -5.54 -6.41
C VAL A 337 19.49 -6.84 -6.78
N ASP A 338 18.72 -7.91 -6.94
CA ASP A 338 19.22 -9.25 -7.27
C ASP A 338 20.31 -9.74 -6.29
N GLY A 339 20.10 -9.52 -4.99
CA GLY A 339 21.02 -9.89 -3.92
C GLY A 339 22.28 -9.02 -3.79
N LYS A 340 22.41 -7.96 -4.60
CA LYS A 340 23.59 -7.09 -4.63
C LYS A 340 23.23 -5.68 -4.19
N ALA A 341 23.97 -5.17 -3.22
CA ALA A 341 23.87 -3.77 -2.82
C ALA A 341 24.42 -2.85 -3.92
N TRP A 342 23.67 -1.82 -4.26
CA TRP A 342 24.17 -0.71 -5.07
C TRP A 342 25.21 0.11 -4.29
N PRO A 343 26.12 0.84 -4.97
CA PRO A 343 27.10 1.67 -4.29
C PRO A 343 26.43 2.81 -3.52
N GLY A 344 26.75 2.93 -2.24
CA GLY A 344 26.32 4.03 -1.39
C GLY A 344 25.40 3.61 -0.26
N THR A 345 25.21 4.55 0.66
CA THR A 345 24.37 4.40 1.85
C THR A 345 23.65 5.73 2.05
N TYR A 346 22.42 5.67 2.54
CA TYR A 346 21.46 6.78 2.52
C TYR A 346 20.76 6.94 3.86
N GLU A 347 20.36 8.17 4.18
CA GLU A 347 19.62 8.49 5.42
C GLU A 347 18.23 7.85 5.41
N MET A 348 17.63 7.76 4.23
CA MET A 348 16.35 7.13 3.97
C MET A 348 16.32 6.59 2.54
N ALA A 349 15.55 5.53 2.29
CA ALA A 349 15.25 5.04 0.96
C ALA A 349 13.77 4.69 0.85
N TRP A 350 13.22 4.80 -0.36
CA TRP A 350 11.86 4.39 -0.69
C TRP A 350 11.89 3.11 -1.53
N PRO A 351 10.77 2.37 -1.66
CA PRO A 351 10.72 1.15 -2.46
C PRO A 351 11.28 1.35 -3.88
N VAL A 352 11.96 0.32 -4.38
CA VAL A 352 12.48 0.29 -5.76
C VAL A 352 11.31 0.14 -6.74
N THR A 353 11.36 0.85 -7.85
CA THR A 353 10.46 0.65 -9.00
C THR A 353 11.22 -0.08 -10.10
N PHE A 354 10.67 -1.16 -10.66
CA PHE A 354 11.17 -1.78 -11.89
C PHE A 354 10.48 -1.20 -13.12
N SER A 355 11.19 -1.14 -14.25
CA SER A 355 10.56 -0.87 -15.55
C SER A 355 9.67 -2.04 -15.97
N ALA A 356 8.66 -1.77 -16.81
CA ALA A 356 7.73 -2.80 -17.31
C ALA A 356 8.45 -3.96 -18.03
N ASP A 357 9.55 -3.66 -18.72
CA ASP A 357 10.40 -4.66 -19.39
C ASP A 357 11.39 -5.37 -18.44
N SER A 358 11.32 -5.10 -17.13
CA SER A 358 12.15 -5.65 -16.05
C SER A 358 13.66 -5.37 -16.16
N LYS A 359 14.11 -4.55 -17.13
CA LYS A 359 15.55 -4.31 -17.35
C LYS A 359 16.12 -3.26 -16.40
N ASN A 360 15.34 -2.24 -16.06
CA ASN A 360 15.80 -1.11 -15.27
C ASN A 360 15.13 -1.10 -13.90
N ALA A 361 15.87 -0.60 -12.92
CA ALA A 361 15.36 -0.33 -11.58
C ALA A 361 15.68 1.12 -11.22
N ALA A 362 14.76 1.79 -10.53
CA ALA A 362 14.92 3.15 -10.07
C ALA A 362 14.47 3.28 -8.62
N VAL A 363 15.04 4.24 -7.90
CA VAL A 363 14.73 4.44 -6.48
C VAL A 363 14.93 5.90 -6.11
N MET A 364 14.14 6.37 -5.14
CA MET A 364 14.37 7.64 -4.47
C MET A 364 15.09 7.40 -3.13
N VAL A 365 16.04 8.26 -2.81
CA VAL A 365 16.82 8.20 -1.57
C VAL A 365 16.99 9.58 -0.95
N GLU A 366 17.30 9.63 0.34
CA GLU A 366 17.69 10.84 1.07
C GLU A 366 19.20 10.83 1.36
N LYS A 367 19.85 11.95 1.07
CA LYS A 367 21.25 12.17 1.40
C LYS A 367 21.52 13.64 1.64
N ASP A 368 22.18 13.97 2.75
CA ASP A 368 22.50 15.35 3.12
C ASP A 368 21.25 16.25 3.17
N GLY A 369 20.11 15.69 3.62
CA GLY A 369 18.82 16.37 3.66
C GLY A 369 18.21 16.72 2.30
N LYS A 370 18.70 16.12 1.20
CA LYS A 370 18.17 16.28 -0.16
C LYS A 370 17.64 14.96 -0.70
N ARG A 371 16.70 15.05 -1.65
CA ARG A 371 16.16 13.89 -2.38
C ARG A 371 16.97 13.65 -3.64
N ARG A 372 17.38 12.40 -3.84
CA ARG A 372 18.15 11.96 -5.00
C ARG A 372 17.43 10.81 -5.68
N ILE A 373 17.44 10.81 -7.02
CA ILE A 373 16.93 9.70 -7.83
C ILE A 373 18.11 8.88 -8.33
N LEU A 374 18.04 7.56 -8.17
CA LEU A 374 19.00 6.64 -8.77
C LEU A 374 18.29 5.79 -9.82
N VAL A 375 18.99 5.48 -10.91
CA VAL A 375 18.59 4.46 -11.88
C VAL A 375 19.75 3.50 -12.06
N ASN A 376 19.50 2.20 -11.86
CA ASN A 376 20.52 1.15 -11.92
C ASN A 376 21.78 1.46 -11.08
N GLY A 377 21.59 2.00 -9.88
CA GLY A 377 22.66 2.36 -8.94
C GLY A 377 23.41 3.65 -9.26
N LYS A 378 23.01 4.39 -10.30
CA LYS A 378 23.65 5.64 -10.68
C LYS A 378 22.76 6.84 -10.40
N PRO A 379 23.30 7.94 -9.87
CA PRO A 379 22.50 9.11 -9.50
C PRO A 379 22.12 9.95 -10.72
N PHE A 380 20.98 10.63 -10.64
CA PHE A 380 20.66 11.74 -11.53
C PHE A 380 21.69 12.86 -11.37
N GLU A 381 21.82 13.74 -12.37
CA GLU A 381 22.85 14.78 -12.42
C GLU A 381 22.79 15.80 -11.26
N ARG A 382 21.65 15.87 -10.55
CA ARG A 382 21.44 16.74 -9.40
C ARG A 382 20.40 16.21 -8.41
N ASP A 383 20.38 16.82 -7.23
CA ASP A 383 19.47 16.52 -6.12
C ASP A 383 18.40 17.61 -5.95
N PHE A 384 17.33 17.30 -5.21
CA PHE A 384 16.14 18.13 -5.06
C PHE A 384 15.81 18.44 -3.60
N ASP A 385 15.10 19.54 -3.35
CA ASP A 385 14.59 19.89 -2.01
C ASP A 385 13.57 18.83 -1.54
N HIS A 386 12.75 18.35 -2.48
CA HIS A 386 11.86 17.22 -2.30
C HIS A 386 11.67 16.48 -3.62
N ALA A 387 11.23 15.22 -3.58
CA ALA A 387 10.87 14.44 -4.75
C ALA A 387 9.89 13.34 -4.34
N TRP A 388 9.26 12.74 -5.34
CA TRP A 388 8.44 11.53 -5.21
C TRP A 388 9.11 10.35 -5.92
N PRO A 389 8.77 9.10 -5.57
CA PRO A 389 9.30 7.92 -6.24
C PRO A 389 9.21 8.04 -7.78
N PRO A 390 10.27 7.65 -8.51
CA PRO A 390 10.32 7.78 -9.96
C PRO A 390 9.38 6.79 -10.64
N VAL A 391 8.91 7.16 -11.84
CA VAL A 391 8.03 6.31 -12.65
C VAL A 391 8.66 6.08 -14.02
N PHE A 392 8.78 4.82 -14.44
CA PHE A 392 9.24 4.50 -15.79
C PHE A 392 8.12 4.69 -16.82
N ASN A 393 8.48 5.02 -18.06
CA ASN A 393 7.55 4.88 -19.16
C ASN A 393 7.36 3.40 -19.55
N GLU A 394 6.41 3.13 -20.45
CA GLU A 394 6.01 1.77 -20.84
C GLU A 394 7.15 0.90 -21.38
N ASP A 395 8.09 1.47 -22.15
CA ASP A 395 9.24 0.73 -22.68
C ASP A 395 10.48 0.75 -21.77
N GLY A 396 10.39 1.42 -20.61
CA GLY A 396 11.46 1.51 -19.64
C GLY A 396 12.67 2.35 -20.06
N THR A 397 12.61 3.09 -21.18
CA THR A 397 13.74 3.92 -21.67
C THR A 397 13.80 5.31 -21.06
N LYS A 398 12.71 5.76 -20.42
CA LYS A 398 12.59 7.07 -19.77
C LYS A 398 12.08 6.93 -18.35
N VAL A 399 12.42 7.92 -17.54
CA VAL A 399 11.97 8.06 -16.16
C VAL A 399 11.37 9.44 -15.93
N LEU A 400 10.20 9.47 -15.29
CA LEU A 400 9.54 10.67 -14.80
C LEU A 400 10.01 10.93 -13.38
N ILE A 401 10.59 12.12 -13.18
CA ILE A 401 10.98 12.66 -11.88
C ILE A 401 10.04 13.82 -11.58
N ARG A 402 9.37 13.72 -10.43
CA ARG A 402 8.50 14.76 -9.85
C ARG A 402 9.26 15.33 -8.67
N ALA A 403 9.52 16.63 -8.66
CA ALA A 403 10.42 17.22 -7.68
C ALA A 403 10.07 18.65 -7.31
N ILE A 404 10.50 19.05 -6.11
CA ILE A 404 10.52 20.43 -5.65
C ILE A 404 11.96 20.93 -5.69
N GLU A 405 12.16 22.06 -6.34
CA GLU A 405 13.46 22.73 -6.45
C GLU A 405 13.23 24.24 -6.37
N ASN A 406 13.93 24.91 -5.44
CA ASN A 406 13.88 26.36 -5.26
C ASN A 406 12.45 26.90 -5.15
N ASN A 407 11.65 26.29 -4.28
CA ASN A 407 10.24 26.66 -4.04
C ASN A 407 9.32 26.50 -5.28
N SER A 408 9.74 25.76 -6.31
CA SER A 408 8.92 25.43 -7.49
C SER A 408 8.67 23.93 -7.57
N TYR A 409 7.52 23.52 -8.11
CA TYR A 409 7.27 22.14 -8.49
C TYR A 409 7.59 21.93 -9.97
N ILE A 410 8.47 20.97 -10.24
CA ILE A 410 8.97 20.66 -11.57
C ILE A 410 8.72 19.19 -11.91
N ARG A 411 8.49 18.99 -13.21
CA ARG A 411 8.32 17.69 -13.85
C ARG A 411 9.48 17.49 -14.83
N ILE A 412 10.24 16.42 -14.66
CA ILE A 412 11.39 16.10 -15.52
C ILE A 412 11.18 14.72 -16.13
N VAL A 413 11.29 14.61 -17.46
CA VAL A 413 11.42 13.34 -18.17
C VAL A 413 12.87 13.19 -18.60
N ALA A 414 13.56 12.22 -18.01
CA ALA A 414 14.96 11.92 -18.30
C ALA A 414 15.09 10.60 -19.07
N GLU A 415 16.10 10.50 -19.92
CA GLU A 415 16.47 9.22 -20.54
C GLU A 415 17.25 8.37 -19.53
N VAL A 416 16.90 7.10 -19.41
CA VAL A 416 17.61 6.14 -18.53
C VAL A 416 19.10 6.06 -18.89
N ALA A 417 19.45 6.20 -20.17
CA ALA A 417 20.83 6.18 -20.64
C ALA A 417 21.70 7.35 -20.16
N LYS A 418 21.11 8.41 -19.57
CA LYS A 418 21.81 9.58 -19.04
C LYS A 418 22.23 9.43 -17.57
N PHE A 419 21.83 8.34 -16.93
CA PHE A 419 22.33 7.91 -15.63
C PHE A 419 23.59 7.04 -15.85
#